data_AF-A0A4P2VVF6-F1
#
_entry.id   AF-A0A4P2VVF6-F1
#
_cell.length_a   1.000
_cell.length_b   1.000
_cell.length_c   1.000
_cell.angle_alpha   90.00
_cell.angle_beta   90.00
_cell.angle_gamma   90.00
#
_symmetry.space_group_name_H-M   'P 1'
#
loop_
_entity.id
_entity.type
_entity.pdbx_description
1 polymer ?
#
loop_
_entity_poly.entity_id
_entity_poly.type
_entity_poly.pdbx_seq_one_letter_code
_entity_poly.pdbx_strand_id
1 'polypeptide(L)'
;MLVKGFAIQIEAKQGRGDDTAANDLMFVCNDNSIAHAETKTHWGNWSSFYYCPTGQVILGLITRVEKQRFDGDDRALNGVRMICGKPSYK
;
A
#
# COMPACT_ATOMS: atom_id res chain seq x y z
N MET A 1 -1.20 4.84 -18.66
CA MET A 1 -1.28 5.38 -17.29
C MET A 1 -0.14 4.77 -16.49
N LEU A 2 0.71 5.61 -15.87
CA LEU A 2 1.86 5.15 -15.08
C LEU A 2 1.70 5.64 -13.64
N VAL A 3 2.13 4.85 -12.67
CA VAL A 3 2.06 5.21 -11.25
C VAL A 3 3.45 5.61 -10.75
N LYS A 4 3.57 6.75 -10.09
CA LYS A 4 4.86 7.29 -9.60
C LYS A 4 4.97 7.37 -8.08
N GLY A 5 3.87 7.21 -7.36
CA GLY A 5 3.87 7.24 -5.91
C GLY A 5 2.64 6.56 -5.33
N PHE A 6 2.65 6.39 -4.01
CA PHE A 6 1.55 5.79 -3.28
C PHE A 6 1.46 6.32 -1.84
N ALA A 7 0.30 6.18 -1.23
CA ALA A 7 0.10 6.22 0.22
C ALA A 7 -0.76 5.02 0.62
N ILE A 8 -0.59 4.53 1.85
CA ILE A 8 -1.34 3.39 2.39
C ILE A 8 -2.08 3.83 3.65
N GLN A 9 -3.35 3.43 3.78
CA GLN A 9 -4.09 3.55 5.03
C GLN A 9 -3.89 2.26 5.81
N ILE A 10 -3.26 2.35 6.98
CA ILE A 10 -2.87 1.18 7.75
C ILE A 10 -3.00 1.42 9.26
N GLU A 11 -3.40 0.38 9.99
CA GLU A 11 -3.44 0.41 11.45
C GLU A 11 -2.06 0.12 12.04
N ALA A 12 -1.57 1.04 12.88
CA ALA A 12 -0.34 0.81 13.63
C ALA A 12 -0.52 -0.36 14.61
N LYS A 13 0.57 -1.06 14.92
CA LYS A 13 0.55 -2.19 15.86
C LYS A 13 0.13 -1.73 17.27
N GLN A 14 -1.04 -2.15 17.74
CA GLN A 14 -1.64 -1.73 19.02
C GLN A 14 -1.24 -2.60 20.24
N GLY A 15 -0.28 -3.52 20.11
CA GLY A 15 0.18 -4.35 21.25
C GLY A 15 -0.53 -5.71 21.33
N ARG A 16 -1.30 -6.00 22.41
CA ARG A 16 -2.04 -7.27 22.57
C ARG A 16 -3.45 -7.14 21.97
N GLY A 17 -3.59 -7.45 20.68
CA GLY A 17 -4.84 -7.36 19.90
C GLY A 17 -4.52 -7.02 18.44
N ASP A 18 -5.41 -7.42 17.51
CA ASP A 18 -5.25 -7.55 16.05
C ASP A 18 -4.04 -6.81 15.43
N ASP A 19 -3.19 -7.63 14.82
CA ASP A 19 -1.93 -7.25 14.21
C ASP A 19 -2.21 -6.50 12.90
N THR A 20 -1.99 -5.19 12.90
CA THR A 20 -1.78 -4.29 11.74
C THR A 20 -2.47 -4.72 10.43
N ALA A 21 -3.63 -4.12 10.10
CA ALA A 21 -4.27 -4.31 8.81
C ALA A 21 -4.22 -3.04 7.92
N ALA A 22 -3.93 -3.24 6.63
CA ALA A 22 -4.04 -2.21 5.60
C ALA A 22 -5.47 -2.17 5.07
N ASN A 23 -6.02 -0.96 4.99
CA ASN A 23 -7.41 -0.73 4.61
C ASN A 23 -7.56 -0.18 3.20
N ASP A 24 -6.63 0.66 2.72
CA ASP A 24 -6.69 1.23 1.37
C ASP A 24 -5.29 1.64 0.86
N LEU A 25 -5.18 1.80 -0.46
CA LEU A 25 -3.99 2.26 -1.19
C LEU A 25 -4.38 3.39 -2.15
N MET A 26 -3.76 4.55 -1.96
CA MET A 26 -3.77 5.63 -2.94
C MET A 26 -2.56 5.51 -3.85
N PHE A 27 -2.78 5.60 -5.15
CA PHE A 27 -1.75 5.70 -6.17
C PHE A 27 -1.75 7.09 -6.78
N VAL A 28 -0.55 7.67 -6.93
CA VAL A 28 -0.34 8.93 -7.65
C VAL A 28 0.09 8.59 -9.08
N CYS A 29 -0.72 8.98 -10.04
CA CYS A 29 -0.45 8.79 -11.46
C CYS A 29 0.53 9.84 -12.00
N ASN A 30 1.08 9.58 -13.18
CA ASN A 30 2.03 10.49 -13.83
C ASN A 30 1.45 11.88 -14.09
N ASP A 31 0.16 11.97 -14.42
CA ASP A 31 -0.62 13.20 -14.61
C ASP A 31 -1.07 13.89 -13.30
N ASN A 32 -0.62 13.39 -12.14
CA ASN A 32 -1.02 13.82 -10.80
C ASN A 32 -2.45 13.47 -10.40
N SER A 33 -3.18 12.65 -11.18
CA SER A 33 -4.44 12.07 -10.71
C SER A 33 -4.18 11.05 -9.58
N ILE A 34 -5.20 10.83 -8.74
CA ILE A 34 -5.17 9.86 -7.65
C ILE A 34 -6.12 8.72 -7.97
N ALA A 35 -5.64 7.49 -7.91
CA ALA A 35 -6.44 6.27 -8.02
C ALA A 35 -6.45 5.51 -6.69
N HIS A 36 -7.62 5.16 -6.18
CA HIS A 36 -7.79 4.32 -4.98
C HIS A 36 -9.18 3.66 -4.99
N ALA A 37 -9.44 2.71 -4.09
CA ALA A 37 -10.69 1.94 -4.07
C ALA A 37 -11.88 2.68 -3.41
N GLU A 38 -11.68 3.92 -2.95
CA GLU A 38 -12.65 4.72 -2.19
C GLU A 38 -13.22 3.99 -0.96
N THR A 39 -12.36 3.25 -0.24
CA THR A 39 -12.82 2.42 0.87
C THR A 39 -13.31 3.31 2.01
N LYS A 40 -14.58 3.15 2.41
CA LYS A 40 -15.17 3.86 3.55
C LYS A 40 -14.91 3.09 4.83
N THR A 41 -13.75 3.33 5.43
CA THR A 41 -13.39 2.80 6.76
C THR A 41 -12.95 3.92 7.69
N HIS A 42 -13.25 3.74 8.98
CA HIS A 42 -12.79 4.64 10.05
C HIS A 42 -11.50 4.14 10.72
N TRP A 43 -10.93 3.05 10.21
CA TRP A 43 -9.79 2.36 10.79
C TRP A 43 -8.49 2.69 10.05
N GLY A 44 -7.39 2.83 10.80
CA GLY A 44 -6.06 3.12 10.26
C GLY A 44 -5.85 4.58 9.85
N ASN A 45 -4.57 4.96 9.78
CA ASN A 45 -4.16 6.30 9.36
C ASN A 45 -3.44 6.22 8.01
N TRP A 46 -3.61 7.26 7.19
CA TRP A 46 -2.85 7.41 5.96
C TRP A 46 -1.37 7.67 6.27
N SER A 47 -0.49 6.96 5.59
CA SER A 47 0.93 7.29 5.55
C SER A 47 1.17 8.61 4.82
N SER A 48 2.37 9.17 4.97
CA SER A 48 2.86 10.13 3.98
C SER A 48 2.92 9.48 2.59
N PHE A 49 2.89 10.31 1.54
CA PHE A 49 3.13 9.82 0.19
C PHE A 49 4.60 9.39 0.03
N TYR A 50 4.78 8.21 -0.54
CA TYR A 50 6.07 7.70 -0.99
C TYR A 50 6.12 7.78 -2.52
N TYR A 51 7.23 8.25 -3.06
CA TYR A 51 7.44 8.39 -4.49
C TYR A 51 8.63 7.56 -4.95
N CYS A 52 8.55 7.05 -6.16
CA CYS A 52 9.73 6.57 -6.85
C CYS A 52 10.70 7.74 -7.13
N PRO A 53 12.01 7.47 -7.24
CA PRO A 53 12.99 8.48 -7.64
C PRO A 53 12.59 9.15 -8.96
N THR A 54 13.05 10.39 -9.17
CA THR A 54 12.76 11.17 -10.39
C THR A 54 13.04 10.36 -11.66
N GLY A 55 12.06 10.32 -12.57
CA GLY A 55 12.14 9.57 -13.83
C GLY A 55 11.83 8.07 -13.72
N GLN A 56 11.44 7.59 -12.54
CA GLN A 56 11.00 6.21 -12.32
C GLN A 56 9.51 6.13 -12.01
N VAL A 57 8.97 4.92 -12.20
CA VAL A 57 7.58 4.55 -11.92
C VAL A 57 7.55 3.27 -11.10
N ILE A 58 6.42 3.00 -10.46
CA ILE A 58 6.15 1.72 -9.81
C ILE A 58 5.99 0.67 -10.90
N LEU A 59 6.87 -0.33 -10.88
CA LEU A 59 6.87 -1.47 -11.82
C LEU A 59 6.29 -2.74 -11.19
N GLY A 60 6.21 -2.79 -9.86
CA GLY A 60 5.67 -3.94 -9.13
C GLY A 60 5.51 -3.63 -7.65
N LEU A 61 4.89 -4.58 -6.94
CA LEU A 61 4.70 -4.50 -5.50
C LEU A 61 5.01 -5.86 -4.85
N ILE A 62 5.49 -5.79 -3.61
CA ILE A 62 5.65 -6.94 -2.72
C ILE A 62 4.72 -6.70 -1.54
N THR A 63 3.83 -7.64 -1.29
CA THR A 63 2.93 -7.60 -0.13
C THR A 63 3.57 -8.28 1.07
N ARG A 64 3.24 -7.78 2.26
CA ARG A 64 3.50 -8.46 3.52
C ARG A 64 2.14 -8.90 4.09
N VAL A 65 2.00 -10.18 4.34
CA VAL A 65 0.77 -10.78 4.86
C VAL A 65 1.09 -11.48 6.18
N GLU A 66 0.15 -11.40 7.12
CA GLU A 66 0.16 -12.13 8.39
C GLU A 66 0.34 -13.65 8.17
N LYS A 67 1.13 -14.32 9.03
CA LYS A 67 1.23 -15.78 8.99
C LYS A 67 0.00 -16.39 9.67
N GLN A 68 -0.51 -17.47 9.08
CA GLN A 68 -1.63 -18.23 9.61
C GLN A 68 -1.37 -18.70 11.05
N ARG A 69 -2.29 -18.41 11.98
CA ARG A 69 -2.29 -18.97 13.34
C ARG A 69 -3.53 -19.84 13.51
N PHE A 70 -3.35 -20.97 14.20
CA PHE A 70 -4.25 -22.12 14.16
C PHE A 70 -5.69 -21.92 14.70
N ASP A 71 -6.12 -20.73 15.09
CA ASP A 71 -7.51 -20.42 15.49
C ASP A 71 -7.76 -18.89 15.40
N GLY A 72 -8.53 -18.42 14.40
CA GLY A 72 -8.95 -17.00 14.24
C GLY A 72 -8.81 -16.47 12.80
N ASP A 73 -9.56 -15.43 12.43
CA ASP A 73 -9.63 -14.90 11.05
C ASP A 73 -8.23 -14.56 10.50
N ASP A 74 -7.75 -15.44 9.63
CA ASP A 74 -6.40 -15.45 9.11
C ASP A 74 -6.28 -14.62 7.82
N ARG A 75 -5.27 -13.73 7.79
CA ARG A 75 -4.63 -13.07 6.63
C ARG A 75 -5.08 -11.64 6.32
N ALA A 76 -4.57 -10.67 7.09
CA ALA A 76 -4.56 -9.27 6.68
C ALA A 76 -3.26 -8.89 5.92
N LEU A 77 -3.39 -8.00 4.94
CA LEU A 77 -2.25 -7.29 4.37
C LEU A 77 -1.74 -6.32 5.44
N ASN A 78 -0.51 -6.51 5.93
CA ASN A 78 0.07 -5.66 6.98
C ASN A 78 1.22 -4.77 6.46
N GLY A 79 1.41 -4.74 5.14
CA GLY A 79 2.30 -3.78 4.50
C GLY A 79 2.53 -4.05 3.03
N VAL A 80 3.09 -3.06 2.35
CA VAL A 80 3.53 -3.15 0.95
C VAL A 80 4.90 -2.54 0.78
N ARG A 81 5.66 -3.05 -0.19
CA ARG A 81 6.88 -2.44 -0.70
C ARG A 81 6.75 -2.30 -2.21
N MET A 82 6.85 -1.06 -2.70
CA MET A 82 6.83 -0.79 -4.14
C MET A 82 8.22 -0.98 -4.73
N ILE A 83 8.27 -1.51 -5.96
CA ILE A 83 9.48 -1.67 -6.75
C ILE A 83 9.49 -0.58 -7.82
N CYS A 84 10.50 0.29 -7.79
CA CYS A 84 10.65 1.38 -8.73
C CYS A 84 11.62 1.02 -9.87
N GLY A 85 11.36 1.55 -11.06
CA GLY A 85 12.32 1.51 -12.15
C GLY A 85 11.94 2.42 -13.31
N LYS A 86 12.80 2.48 -14.32
CA LYS A 86 12.51 3.26 -15.52
C LYS A 86 11.34 2.61 -16.28
N PRO A 87 10.33 3.38 -16.71
CA PRO A 87 9.28 2.84 -17.56
C PRO A 87 9.93 2.32 -18.85
N SER A 88 9.68 1.05 -19.16
CA SER A 88 10.11 0.44 -20.41
C SER A 88 8.98 0.59 -21.41
N TYR A 89 9.12 1.52 -22.35
CA TYR A 89 8.22 1.60 -23.49
C TYR A 89 8.69 0.54 -24.49
N LYS A 90 7.85 -0.47 -24.74
CA LYS A 90 7.98 -1.31 -25.94
C LYS A 90 7.24 -0.62 -27.08
#